data_AF-X0Z4T2-F1
#
_entry.id   AF-X0Z4T2-F1
#
_cell.length_a   1.000
_cell.length_b   1.000
_cell.length_c   1.000
_cell.angle_alpha   90.00
_cell.angle_beta   90.00
_cell.angle_gamma   90.00
#
_symmetry.space_group_name_H-M   'P 1'
#
loop_
_entity.id
_entity.type
_entity.pdbx_description
1 polymer ?
#
loop_
_entity_poly.entity_id
_entity_poly.type
_entity_poly.pdbx_seq_one_letter_code
_entity_poly.pdbx_strand_id
1 'polypeptide(L)' 'MVKEFSKGVKEAGGVIENIFLIKKEIKPCLGCFDCWFKTPGKCIIEDDMDELLSKFLSSDIVVFATPIYIDNL' A
#
# COMPACT_ATOMS: atom_id res chain seq x y z
N MET A 1 -0.50 14.55 11.22
CA MET A 1 -1.43 13.39 11.24
C MET A 1 -0.69 12.08 11.50
N VAL A 2 0.03 11.51 10.51
CA VAL A 2 0.64 10.16 10.62
C VAL A 2 1.54 10.01 11.85
N LYS A 3 2.30 11.04 12.23
CA LYS A 3 3.14 11.05 13.44
C LYS A 3 2.32 10.77 14.72
N GLU A 4 1.24 11.52 14.94
CA GLU A 4 0.41 11.36 16.14
C GLU A 4 -0.40 10.06 16.11
N PHE A 5 -0.88 9.64 14.92
CA PHE A 5 -1.50 8.33 14.75
C PHE A 5 -0.54 7.19 15.12
N SER A 6 0.70 7.25 14.62
CA SER A 6 1.74 6.25 14.92
C SER A 6 2.07 6.21 16.41
N LYS A 7 2.03 7.36 17.09
CA LYS A 7 2.20 7.43 18.54
C LYS A 7 1.08 6.69 19.27
N GLY A 8 -0.19 6.96 18.92
CA GLY A 8 -1.35 6.28 19.52
C GLY A 8 -1.34 4.77 19.30
N VAL A 9 -0.95 4.30 18.10
CA VAL A 9 -0.81 2.86 17.83
C VAL A 9 0.24 2.22 18.75
N LYS A 10 1.40 2.86 18.91
CA LYS A 10 2.45 2.37 19.81
C LYS A 10 2.03 2.36 21.28
N GLU A 11 1.31 3.38 21.73
CA GLU A 11 0.76 3.47 23.10
C GLU A 11 -0.28 2.37 23.37
N ALA A 12 -1.03 1.94 22.36
CA ALA A 12 -1.95 0.81 22.43
C ALA A 12 -1.25 -0.57 22.32
N GLY A 13 0.08 -0.61 22.21
CA GLY A 13 0.85 -1.85 22.05
C GLY A 13 0.90 -2.41 20.63
N GLY A 14 0.43 -1.67 19.64
CA GLY A 14 0.47 -2.06 18.23
C GLY A 14 1.83 -1.79 17.56
N VAL A 15 2.08 -2.50 16.47
CA VAL A 15 3.22 -2.27 15.57
C VAL A 15 2.74 -1.49 14.35
N ILE A 16 3.52 -0.51 13.91
CA ILE A 16 3.20 0.30 12.73
C ILE A 16 4.44 0.55 11.89
N GLU A 17 4.26 0.39 10.58
CA GLU A 17 5.22 0.80 9.55
C GLU A 17 4.60 1.94 8.74
N ASN A 18 5.36 3.03 8.53
CA ASN A 18 4.93 4.13 7.67
C ASN A 18 5.69 4.06 6.34
N ILE A 19 4.96 3.85 5.25
CA ILE A 19 5.52 3.71 3.90
C ILE A 19 5.18 4.97 3.09
N PHE A 20 6.21 5.65 2.61
CA PHE A 20 6.05 6.78 1.70
C PHE A 20 6.00 6.30 0.25
N LEU A 21 4.79 6.19 -0.33
CA LEU A 21 4.59 5.72 -1.71
C LEU A 21 5.37 6.55 -2.75
N ILE A 22 5.61 7.84 -2.50
CA ILE A 22 6.41 8.71 -3.37
C ILE A 22 7.88 8.26 -3.52
N LYS A 23 8.36 7.38 -2.63
CA LYS A 23 9.72 6.81 -2.68
C LYS A 23 9.77 5.42 -3.32
N LYS A 24 8.64 4.94 -3.85
CA LYS A 24 8.51 3.61 -4.45
C LYS A 24 8.34 3.76 -5.97
N GLU A 25 8.90 2.83 -6.73
CA GLU A 25 8.61 2.69 -8.15
C GLU A 25 7.35 1.85 -8.31
N ILE A 26 6.23 2.51 -8.63
CA ILE A 26 4.94 1.86 -8.86
C ILE A 26 4.44 2.31 -10.22
N LYS A 27 4.35 1.38 -11.17
CA LYS A 27 3.85 1.66 -12.52
C LYS A 27 2.31 1.54 -12.53
N PRO A 28 1.63 2.32 -13.38
CA PRO A 28 0.18 2.22 -13.51
C PRO A 28 -0.23 0.84 -14.02
N CYS A 29 -1.37 0.35 -13.53
CA CYS A 29 -1.96 -0.88 -14.03
C CYS A 29 -2.26 -0.77 -15.53
N LEU A 30 -1.84 -1.77 -16.31
CA LEU A 30 -2.07 -1.82 -17.76
C LEU A 30 -3.47 -2.31 -18.15
N GLY A 31 -4.28 -2.78 -17.19
CA GLY A 31 -5.60 -3.36 -17.48
C GLY A 31 -5.52 -4.64 -18.33
N CYS A 32 -4.43 -5.41 -18.24
CA CYS A 32 -4.23 -6.63 -19.03
C CYS A 32 -4.93 -7.87 -18.48
N PHE A 33 -5.34 -7.85 -17.20
CA PHE A 33 -6.00 -8.95 -16.47
C PHE A 33 -5.21 -10.27 -16.36
N ASP A 34 -3.92 -10.28 -16.67
CA ASP A 34 -3.08 -11.49 -16.52
C ASP A 34 -3.01 -11.96 -15.05
N CYS A 35 -3.02 -11.03 -14.10
CA CYS A 35 -3.09 -11.33 -12.67
C CYS A 35 -4.42 -11.98 -12.21
N TRP A 36 -5.41 -12.08 -13.10
CA TRP A 36 -6.67 -12.80 -12.85
C TRP A 36 -6.68 -14.16 -13.53
N PHE A 37 -6.19 -14.23 -14.78
CA PHE A 37 -6.40 -15.41 -15.64
C PHE A 37 -5.16 -16.28 -15.85
N LYS A 38 -3.95 -15.70 -15.81
CA LYS A 38 -2.70 -16.42 -16.10
C LYS A 38 -1.84 -16.63 -14.86
N THR A 39 -1.71 -15.58 -14.05
CA THR A 39 -0.91 -15.56 -12.82
C THR A 39 -1.76 -15.04 -11.66
N PRO A 40 -2.75 -15.80 -11.18
CA PRO A 40 -3.67 -15.36 -10.13
C PRO A 40 -2.94 -14.70 -8.94
N GLY A 41 -3.24 -13.42 -8.69
CA GLY A 41 -2.66 -12.64 -7.60
C GLY A 41 -1.25 -12.08 -7.84
N LYS A 42 -0.62 -12.35 -8.98
CA LYS A 42 0.71 -11.82 -9.34
C LYS A 42 0.64 -10.98 -10.62
N CYS A 43 1.09 -9.74 -10.54
CA CYS A 43 1.19 -8.84 -11.69
C CYS A 43 2.32 -9.27 -12.64
N ILE A 44 2.18 -8.92 -13.92
CA ILE A 44 3.28 -9.05 -14.91
C ILE A 44 4.28 -7.89 -14.82
N ILE A 45 3.90 -6.81 -14.15
CA ILE A 45 4.76 -5.66 -13.90
C ILE A 45 5.58 -5.99 -12.65
N GLU A 46 6.89 -6.03 -12.81
CA GLU A 46 7.84 -6.13 -11.70
C GLU A 46 8.18 -4.70 -11.24
N ASP A 47 7.61 -4.32 -10.11
CA ASP A 47 7.83 -3.04 -9.43
C ASP A 47 7.63 -3.21 -7.91
N ASP A 48 7.64 -2.10 -7.16
CA ASP A 48 7.55 -2.18 -5.70
C ASP A 48 6.18 -2.66 -5.18
N MET A 49 5.16 -2.85 -6.04
CA MET A 49 3.86 -3.37 -5.61
C MET A 49 3.94 -4.79 -5.06
N ASP A 50 4.88 -5.62 -5.51
CA ASP A 50 5.01 -6.99 -5.01
C ASP A 50 5.33 -7.02 -3.49
N GLU A 51 6.23 -6.14 -3.03
CA GLU A 51 6.53 -5.94 -1.61
C GLU A 51 5.32 -5.36 -0.87
N LEU A 52 4.68 -4.34 -1.45
CA LEU A 52 3.55 -3.63 -0.84
C LEU A 52 2.32 -4.51 -0.68
N LEU A 53 1.99 -5.34 -1.68
CA LEU A 53 0.88 -6.29 -1.63
C LEU A 53 1.12 -7.34 -0.55
N SER A 54 2.35 -7.83 -0.42
CA SER A 54 2.72 -8.77 0.63
C SER A 54 2.48 -8.16 2.02
N LYS A 55 2.94 -6.91 2.24
CA LYS A 55 2.70 -6.16 3.49
C LYS A 55 1.21 -5.91 3.73
N PHE A 56 0.49 -5.49 2.69
CA PHE A 56 -0.95 -5.22 2.74
C PHE A 56 -1.74 -6.45 3.19
N LEU A 57 -1.47 -7.61 2.57
CA LEU A 57 -2.16 -8.87 2.90
C LEU A 57 -1.81 -9.38 4.32
N SER A 58 -0.60 -9.08 4.81
CA SER A 58 -0.18 -9.47 6.15
C SER A 58 -0.64 -8.52 7.27
N SER A 59 -1.21 -7.37 6.93
CA SER A 59 -1.59 -6.32 7.89
C SER A 59 -3.01 -6.51 8.39
N ASP A 60 -3.22 -6.40 9.71
CA ASP A 60 -4.58 -6.36 10.29
C ASP A 60 -5.34 -5.08 9.91
N ILE A 61 -4.60 -3.98 9.74
CA ILE A 61 -5.14 -2.65 9.43
C ILE A 61 -4.23 -1.96 8.41
N VAL A 62 -4.83 -1.39 7.37
CA VAL A 62 -4.14 -0.52 6.40
C VAL A 62 -4.74 0.88 6.45
N VAL A 63 -3.89 1.90 6.52
CA VAL A 63 -4.31 3.31 6.61
C VAL A 63 -3.72 4.09 5.43
N PHE A 64 -4.59 4.68 4.62
CA PHE A 64 -4.20 5.62 3.57
C PHE A 64 -4.11 7.04 4.14
N ALA A 65 -2.91 7.61 4.09
CA ALA A 65 -2.64 8.96 4.58
C ALA A 65 -2.27 9.88 3.42
N THR A 66 -3.29 10.38 2.72
CA THR A 66 -3.13 11.29 1.59
C THR A 66 -3.68 12.68 1.94
N PRO A 67 -3.04 13.77 1.48
CA PRO A 67 -3.69 15.07 1.50
C PRO A 67 -4.89 15.05 0.55
N ILE A 68 -5.93 15.82 0.88
CA ILE A 68 -7.09 15.98 0.01
C ILE A 68 -6.68 16.87 -1.16
N TYR A 69 -6.69 16.32 -2.37
CA TYR A 69 -6.67 17.09 -3.61
C TYR A 69 -8.08 17.18 -4.17
N ILE A 70 -8.38 18.25 -4.91
CA ILE A 70 -9.72 18.47 -5.49
C ILE A 70 -10.02 17.29 -6.42
N ASP A 71 -11.08 16.56 -6.09
CA ASP A 71 -11.74 15.52 -6.89
C ASP A 71 -11.19 14.08 -6.86
N ASN A 72 -10.08 13.72 -6.18
CA ASN A 72 -9.68 12.30 -6.08
C ASN A 72 -8.92 11.90 -4.80
N LEU A 73 -9.27 10.70 -4.30
CA LEU A 73 -8.34 9.72 -3.73
C LEU A 73 -7.92 8.77 -4.86
#